data_AF-A0A1B1YUX1-F1
#
_entry.id   AF-A0A1B1YUX1-F1
#
_cell.length_a   1.000
_cell.length_b   1.000
_cell.length_c   1.000
_cell.angle_alpha   90.00
_cell.angle_beta   90.00
_cell.angle_gamma   90.00
#
_symmetry.space_group_name_H-M   'P 1'
#
loop_
_entity.id
_entity.type
_entity.pdbx_description
1 polymer ?
#
loop_
_entity_poly.entity_id
_entity_poly.type
_entity_poly.pdbx_seq_one_letter_code
_entity_poly.pdbx_strand_id
1 'polypeptide(L)' 'MISSKLTSKAQTTIPQPVRVALHLEPGDELVYEIDDQRVILTKAKTSDRADDPFRTFQEWSTEADAKAYADL' A
#
# COMPACT_ATOMS: atom_id res chain seq x y z
N MET A 1 1.87 -13.56 -21.97
CA MET A 1 2.16 -14.04 -20.61
C MET A 1 3.64 -13.81 -20.35
N ILE A 2 4.01 -13.18 -19.23
CA ILE A 2 5.42 -12.89 -18.89
C ILE A 2 5.80 -13.83 -17.73
N SER A 3 6.91 -14.54 -17.86
CA SER A 3 7.41 -15.48 -16.84
C SER A 3 8.82 -15.09 -16.39
N SER A 4 9.06 -15.13 -15.09
CA SER A 4 10.39 -14.98 -14.50
C SER A 4 10.78 -16.26 -13.76
N LYS A 5 12.08 -16.55 -13.68
CA LYS A 5 12.62 -17.67 -12.92
C LYS A 5 12.83 -17.27 -11.45
N LEU A 6 12.54 -18.19 -10.53
CA LEU A 6 12.94 -18.06 -9.13
C LEU A 6 14.39 -18.52 -8.98
N THR A 7 15.25 -17.67 -8.43
CA THR A 7 16.64 -18.03 -8.12
C THR A 7 16.71 -18.84 -6.83
N SER A 8 17.86 -19.47 -6.56
CA SER A 8 18.07 -20.26 -5.34
C SER A 8 17.90 -19.46 -4.04
N LYS A 9 17.93 -18.12 -4.10
CA LYS A 9 17.70 -17.24 -2.96
C LYS A 9 16.23 -16.80 -2.81
N ALA A 10 15.30 -17.50 -3.48
CA ALA A 10 13.88 -17.12 -3.55
C ALA A 10 13.65 -15.70 -4.11
N GLN A 11 14.58 -15.17 -4.90
CA GLN A 11 14.44 -13.87 -5.57
C GLN A 11 14.00 -14.07 -7.01
N THR A 12 13.12 -13.20 -7.49
CA THR A 12 12.78 -13.10 -8.92
C THR A 12 12.93 -11.65 -9.38
N THR A 13 13.40 -11.48 -10.61
CA THR A 13 13.52 -10.14 -11.21
C THR A 13 12.18 -9.74 -11.79
N ILE A 14 11.69 -8.57 -11.40
CA ILE A 14 10.47 -7.99 -11.99
C ILE A 14 10.79 -7.58 -13.45
N PRO A 15 10.12 -8.20 -14.45
CA PRO A 15 10.34 -7.90 -15.86
C PRO A 15 10.09 -6.42 -16.17
N GLN A 16 10.83 -5.88 -17.15
CA GLN A 16 10.68 -4.48 -17.57
C GLN A 16 9.23 -4.06 -17.86
N PRO A 17 8.40 -4.85 -18.58
CA PRO A 17 7.01 -4.46 -18.84
C PRO A 17 6.19 -4.27 -17.56
N VAL A 18 6.43 -5.10 -16.55
CA VAL A 18 5.74 -5.01 -15.25
C VAL A 18 6.22 -3.78 -14.48
N ARG A 19 7.53 -3.50 -14.46
CA ARG A 19 8.07 -2.29 -13.82
C ARG A 19 7.51 -1.01 -14.44
N VAL A 20 7.44 -0.95 -15.77
CA VAL A 20 6.88 0.20 -16.48
C VAL A 20 5.39 0.37 -16.17
N ALA A 21 4.62 -0.72 -16.20
CA ALA A 21 3.19 -0.67 -15.89
C ALA A 21 2.89 -0.19 -14.46
N LEU A 22 3.71 -0.60 -13.50
CA LEU A 22 3.56 -0.24 -12.09
C LEU A 22 4.37 1.01 -11.68
N HIS A 23 5.07 1.66 -12.62
CA HIS A 23 5.95 2.81 -12.37
C HIS A 23 6.93 2.57 -11.20
N LEU A 24 7.60 1.41 -11.24
CA LEU A 24 8.53 0.97 -10.21
C LEU A 24 9.93 1.52 -10.42
N GLU A 25 10.49 2.08 -9.35
CA GLU A 25 11.84 2.61 -9.25
C GLU A 25 12.65 1.87 -8.16
N PRO A 26 13.98 1.85 -8.24
CA PRO A 26 14.82 1.29 -7.17
C PRO A 26 14.53 1.99 -5.83
N GLY A 27 14.17 1.22 -4.81
CA GLY A 27 13.81 1.74 -3.48
C GLY A 27 12.31 1.76 -3.21
N ASP A 28 11.47 1.53 -4.23
CA ASP A 28 10.04 1.33 -4.01
C ASP A 28 9.77 0.06 -3.19
N GLU A 29 8.82 0.19 -2.27
CA GLU A 29 8.26 -0.96 -1.55
C GLU A 29 7.11 -1.60 -2.34
N LEU A 30 6.96 -2.91 -2.18
CA LEU A 30 5.94 -3.70 -2.85
C LEU A 30 5.08 -4.40 -1.80
N VAL A 31 3.77 -4.41 -2.04
CA VAL A 31 2.80 -5.14 -1.22
C VAL A 31 2.39 -6.40 -1.96
N TYR A 32 2.40 -7.52 -1.23
CA TYR A 32 2.00 -8.83 -1.69
C TYR A 32 0.68 -9.21 -1.03
N GLU A 33 -0.33 -9.48 -1.84
CA GLU A 33 -1.58 -10.09 -1.39
C GLU A 33 -1.69 -11.49 -1.99
N ILE A 34 -2.04 -12.46 -1.15
CA ILE A 34 -2.17 -13.87 -1.54
C ILE A 34 -3.66 -14.18 -1.67
N ASP A 35 -4.08 -14.56 -2.87
CA ASP A 35 -5.43 -15.00 -3.20
C ASP A 35 -5.33 -16.46 -3.69
N ASP A 36 -5.40 -17.41 -2.76
CA ASP A 36 -5.25 -18.84 -3.02
C ASP A 36 -3.95 -19.17 -3.78
N GLN A 37 -4.01 -19.63 -5.04
CA GLN A 37 -2.85 -19.90 -5.90
C GLN A 37 -2.36 -18.69 -6.71
N ARG A 38 -2.89 -17.49 -6.45
CA ARG A 38 -2.51 -16.24 -7.11
C ARG A 38 -1.86 -15.28 -6.11
N VAL A 39 -0.88 -14.53 -6.61
CA VAL A 39 -0.32 -13.40 -5.88
C VAL A 39 -0.64 -12.12 -6.64
N ILE A 40 -1.17 -11.13 -5.94
CA ILE A 40 -1.36 -9.77 -6.43
C ILE A 40 -0.20 -8.95 -5.88
N LEU A 41 0.54 -8.30 -6.79
CA LEU A 41 1.67 -7.44 -6.45
C LEU A 41 1.30 -6.00 -6.77
N THR A 42 1.39 -5.13 -5.77
CA THR A 42 1.12 -3.69 -5.93
C THR A 42 2.31 -2.87 -5.45
N LYS A 43 2.51 -1.68 -6.04
CA LYS A 43 3.42 -0.69 -5.47
C LYS A 43 2.82 -0.25 -4.13
N ALA A 44 3.60 -0.30 -3.07
CA ALA A 44 3.18 0.22 -1.79
C ALA A 44 2.79 1.68 -1.99
N LYS A 45 1.59 2.06 -1.55
CA LYS A 45 1.30 3.47 -1.36
C LYS A 45 2.24 3.91 -0.25
N THR A 46 3.15 4.84 -0.53
CA THR A 46 3.74 5.66 0.52
C THR A 46 2.55 6.17 1.29
N SER A 47 2.31 5.61 2.48
CA SER A 47 1.15 6.01 3.26
C SER A 47 1.23 7.52 3.35
N ASP A 48 0.17 8.21 2.95
CA ASP A 48 -0.17 9.59 3.32
C ASP A 48 -0.29 9.75 4.84
N ARG A 49 0.51 9.03 5.64
CA ARG A 49 0.69 9.32 7.06
C ARG A 49 1.34 10.70 7.23
N ALA A 50 1.98 11.23 6.18
CA ALA A 50 2.50 12.59 6.13
C ALA A 50 1.53 13.61 5.50
N ASP A 51 0.55 13.19 4.71
CA ASP A 51 -0.29 14.08 3.89
C ASP A 51 -1.80 13.84 4.10
N ASP A 52 -2.20 13.40 5.31
CA ASP A 52 -3.59 13.46 5.73
C ASP A 52 -3.88 14.90 6.21
N PRO A 53 -4.55 15.75 5.41
CA PRO A 53 -4.86 17.13 5.79
C PRO A 53 -5.78 17.21 7.01
N PHE A 54 -6.40 16.09 7.42
CA PHE A 54 -7.27 16.00 8.57
C PHE A 54 -6.59 15.46 9.83
N ARG A 55 -5.28 15.17 9.78
CA ARG A 55 -4.54 14.59 10.92
C ARG A 55 -4.60 15.45 12.19
N THR A 56 -4.72 16.77 12.06
CA THR A 56 -4.85 17.71 13.18
C THR A 56 -6.25 17.73 13.82
N PHE A 57 -7.27 17.17 13.18
CA PHE A 57 -8.64 17.15 13.72
C PHE A 57 -8.93 15.96 14.64
N GLN A 58 -7.96 15.09 14.90
CA GLN A 58 -8.12 13.98 15.84
C GLN A 58 -8.36 14.45 17.27
N GLU A 59 -7.95 15.68 17.62
CA GLU A 59 -8.20 16.29 18.94
C GLU A 59 -9.70 16.54 19.22
N TRP A 60 -10.52 16.61 18.17
CA TRP A 60 -11.96 16.89 18.25
C TRP A 60 -12.82 15.61 18.13
N SER A 61 -12.20 14.45 17.88
CA SER A 61 -12.88 13.15 17.79
C SER A 61 -12.83 12.37 19.12
N THR A 62 -12.97 13.08 20.24
CA THR A 62 -12.96 12.45 21.57
C THR A 62 -14.36 11.94 21.92
N GLU A 63 -14.46 10.92 22.80
CA GLU A 63 -15.75 10.41 23.31
C GLU A 63 -16.63 11.51 23.93
N ALA A 64 -16.01 12.56 24.49
CA ALA A 64 -16.71 13.73 25.01
C ALA A 64 -17.42 14.53 23.91
N ASP A 65 -16.81 14.65 22.73
CA ASP A 65 -17.35 15.39 21.58
C ASP A 65 -18.49 14.59 20.93
N ALA A 66 -18.29 13.28 20.76
CA ALA A 66 -19.33 12.37 20.28
C ALA A 66 -20.60 12.41 21.18
N LYS A 67 -20.42 12.52 22.50
CA LYS A 67 -21.54 12.63 23.44
C LYS A 67 -22.22 14.00 23.39
N ALA A 68 -21.50 15.07 23.08
CA ALA A 68 -22.02 16.44 23.04
C ALA A 68 -22.85 16.72 21.77
N TYR A 69 -22.48 16.12 20.63
CA TYR A 69 -23.08 16.39 19.33
C TYR A 69 -23.93 15.24 18.74
N ALA A 70 -24.13 14.14 19.47
CA ALA A 70 -24.89 12.99 18.97
C ALA A 70 -26.39 13.25 18.68
N ASP A 71 -26.98 14.31 19.24
CA ASP A 71 -28.42 14.61 19.15
C ASP A 71 -28.71 15.96 18.46
N LEU A 72 -27.74 16.48 17.70
CA LEU A 72 -27.80 17.80 17.03
C LEU A 72 -28.09 17.68 15.52
#